data_AF-A0AAN5I6Y1-F1
#
_entry.id   AF-A0AAN5I6Y1-F1
#
_cell.length_a   1.000
_cell.length_b   1.000
_cell.length_c   1.000
_cell.angle_alpha   90.00
_cell.angle_beta   90.00
_cell.angle_gamma   90.00
#
_symmetry.space_group_name_H-M   'P 1'
#
loop_
_entity.id
_entity.type
_entity.pdbx_description
1 polymer ?
#
loop_
_entity_poly.entity_id
_entity_poly.type
_entity_poly.pdbx_seq_one_letter_code
_entity_poly.pdbx_strand_id
1 'polypeptide(L)'
;MEDRIFFKDKTNTLKGPFTERQVLKWYREKWFESDFPFYFSQGDELTSIEENKGITLGTLRALNGVGCPFFKVDEKDEIEFEKKRREREKKMESIEKEITELRQSHDAIISIKKKIDRIETEV
;
A
#
# COMPACT_ATOMS: atom_id res chain seq x y z
N MET A 1 -17.54 -2.75 -11.38
CA MET A 1 -17.31 -3.91 -12.27
C MET A 1 -15.95 -4.45 -11.90
N GLU A 2 -15.81 -5.76 -11.65
CA GLU A 2 -14.50 -6.35 -11.36
C GLU A 2 -13.70 -6.42 -12.67
N ASP A 3 -12.50 -5.84 -12.67
CA ASP A 3 -11.59 -5.93 -13.81
C ASP A 3 -11.19 -7.40 -14.04
N ARG A 4 -11.51 -7.92 -15.23
CA ARG A 4 -11.17 -9.28 -15.64
C ARG A 4 -9.81 -9.24 -16.34
N ILE A 5 -8.82 -9.92 -15.76
CA ILE A 5 -7.45 -9.96 -16.26
C ILE A 5 -7.22 -11.25 -17.04
N PHE A 6 -6.59 -11.14 -18.20
CA PHE A 6 -6.18 -12.26 -19.03
C PHE A 6 -4.68 -12.14 -19.34
N PHE A 7 -4.05 -13.27 -19.67
CA PHE A 7 -2.71 -13.30 -20.24
C PHE A 7 -2.55 -14.52 -21.14
N LYS A 8 -1.58 -14.47 -22.04
CA LYS A 8 -1.25 -15.63 -22.88
C LYS A 8 -0.16 -16.44 -22.21
N ASP A 9 -0.33 -17.76 -22.20
CA ASP A 9 0.72 -18.67 -21.71
C ASP A 9 1.84 -18.87 -22.76
N LYS A 10 2.82 -19.71 -22.45
CA LYS A 10 3.94 -20.03 -23.35
C LYS A 10 3.50 -20.68 -24.67
N THR A 11 2.27 -21.21 -24.74
CA THR A 11 1.68 -21.77 -25.97
C THR A 11 0.87 -20.75 -26.76
N ASN A 12 0.94 -19.47 -26.38
CA ASN A 12 0.15 -18.38 -26.95
C ASN A 12 -1.37 -18.57 -26.76
N THR A 13 -1.78 -19.41 -25.80
CA THR A 13 -3.18 -19.65 -25.48
C THR A 13 -3.63 -18.62 -24.45
N LEU A 14 -4.75 -17.94 -24.72
CA LEU A 14 -5.33 -16.98 -23.78
C LEU A 14 -5.88 -17.70 -22.54
N LYS A 15 -5.46 -17.25 -21.36
CA LYS A 15 -5.90 -17.74 -20.06
C LYS A 15 -6.66 -16.64 -19.31
N GLY A 16 -7.74 -17.00 -18.65
CA GLY A 16 -8.59 -16.12 -17.87
C GLY A 16 -10.09 -16.41 -18.08
N PRO A 17 -10.99 -15.55 -17.56
CA PRO A 17 -10.69 -14.36 -16.78
C PRO A 17 -10.14 -14.72 -15.40
N PHE A 18 -9.11 -13.99 -14.96
CA PHE A 18 -8.60 -14.03 -13.60
C PHE A 18 -9.00 -12.77 -12.87
N THR A 19 -9.29 -12.93 -11.58
CA THR A 19 -9.44 -11.80 -10.67
C THR A 19 -8.08 -11.16 -10.39
N GLU A 20 -8.08 -9.86 -10.08
CA GLU A 20 -6.88 -9.15 -9.64
C GLU A 20 -6.19 -9.87 -8.48
N ARG A 21 -6.97 -10.35 -7.51
CA ARG A 21 -6.45 -11.07 -6.33
C ARG A 21 -5.65 -12.32 -6.71
N GLN A 22 -6.08 -13.06 -7.73
CA GLN A 22 -5.36 -14.24 -8.23
C GLN A 22 -4.04 -13.83 -8.90
N VAL A 23 -4.10 -12.82 -9.78
CA VAL A 23 -2.91 -12.36 -10.52
C VAL A 23 -1.89 -11.72 -9.57
N LEU A 24 -2.33 -10.95 -8.57
CA LEU A 24 -1.49 -10.40 -7.51
C LEU A 24 -0.78 -11.47 -6.70
N LYS A 25 -1.44 -12.61 -6.44
CA LYS A 25 -0.79 -13.75 -5.75
C LYS A 25 0.37 -14.27 -6.59
N TRP A 26 0.17 -14.55 -7.87
CA TRP A 26 1.22 -15.03 -8.77
C TRP A 26 2.33 -14.00 -9.00
N TYR A 27 1.97 -12.71 -9.04
CA TYR A 27 2.94 -11.62 -9.10
C TYR A 27 3.86 -11.60 -7.89
N ARG A 28 3.32 -11.74 -6.67
CA ARG A 28 4.12 -11.83 -5.43
C ARG A 28 4.99 -13.08 -5.41
N GLU A 29 4.53 -14.17 -6.03
CA GLU A 29 5.29 -15.40 -6.25
C GLU A 29 6.28 -15.31 -7.42
N LYS A 30 6.42 -14.15 -8.08
CA LYS A 30 7.35 -13.89 -9.18
C LYS A 30 7.14 -14.76 -10.43
N TRP A 31 5.90 -15.04 -10.78
CA TRP A 31 5.57 -15.82 -11.99
C TRP A 31 5.76 -15.04 -13.30
N PHE A 32 5.84 -13.71 -13.24
CA PHE A 32 5.79 -12.83 -14.40
C PHE A 32 7.05 -11.97 -14.53
N GLU A 33 7.58 -11.95 -15.75
CA GLU A 33 8.69 -11.07 -16.14
C GLU A 33 8.18 -9.66 -16.48
N SER A 34 9.11 -8.70 -16.55
CA SER A 34 8.75 -7.28 -16.78
C SER A 34 8.10 -7.02 -18.15
N ASP A 35 8.40 -7.84 -19.15
CA ASP A 35 7.86 -7.78 -20.51
C ASP A 35 6.56 -8.60 -20.67
N PHE A 36 6.12 -9.28 -19.61
CA PHE A 36 4.96 -10.15 -19.65
C PHE A 36 3.66 -9.37 -19.91
N PRO A 37 2.90 -9.69 -20.98
CA PRO A 37 1.72 -8.93 -21.37
C PRO A 37 0.45 -9.36 -20.62
N PHE A 38 -0.31 -8.38 -20.16
CA PHE A 38 -1.64 -8.54 -19.57
C PHE A 38 -2.70 -7.86 -20.43
N TYR A 39 -3.90 -8.43 -20.42
CA TYR A 39 -5.06 -7.92 -21.13
C TYR A 39 -6.20 -7.72 -20.14
N PHE A 40 -6.94 -6.64 -20.30
CA PHE A 40 -8.01 -6.24 -19.39
C PHE A 40 -9.31 -6.09 -20.18
N SER A 41 -10.42 -6.61 -19.66
CA SER A 41 -11.75 -6.34 -20.23
C SER A 41 -12.60 -5.54 -19.25
N GLN A 42 -13.26 -4.49 -19.74
CA GLN A 42 -14.24 -3.73 -18.97
C GLN A 42 -15.65 -4.22 -19.31
N GLY A 43 -16.30 -4.92 -18.38
CA GLY A 43 -17.67 -5.41 -18.56
C GLY A 43 -17.79 -6.71 -19.39
N ASP A 44 -18.93 -6.88 -20.07
CA ASP A 44 -19.26 -8.08 -20.88
C ASP A 44 -18.81 -7.98 -22.34
N GLU A 45 -18.25 -6.85 -22.77
CA GLU A 45 -17.63 -6.73 -24.08
C GLU A 45 -16.21 -7.33 -24.04
N LEU A 46 -16.08 -8.52 -24.62
CA LEU A 46 -14.82 -9.07 -25.11
C LEU A 46 -14.38 -8.28 -26.36
N THR A 47 -14.22 -6.97 -26.25
CA THR A 47 -13.67 -6.18 -27.36
C THR A 47 -12.18 -6.49 -27.49
N SER A 48 -11.93 -7.48 -28.35
CA SER A 48 -10.68 -7.70 -29.05
C SER A 48 -9.44 -7.88 -28.18
N ILE A 49 -9.43 -8.82 -27.22
CA ILE A 49 -8.17 -9.23 -26.55
C ILE A 49 -7.10 -9.67 -27.57
N GLU A 50 -7.53 -10.13 -28.75
CA GLU A 50 -6.65 -10.50 -29.86
C GLU A 50 -6.09 -9.30 -30.65
N GLU A 51 -6.79 -8.16 -30.72
CA GLU A 51 -6.33 -6.95 -31.42
C GLU A 51 -5.67 -5.94 -30.46
N ASN A 52 -5.93 -6.04 -29.16
CA ASN A 52 -5.39 -5.15 -28.15
C ASN A 52 -3.93 -5.51 -27.87
N LYS A 53 -3.02 -4.54 -28.00
CA LYS A 53 -1.61 -4.72 -27.59
C LYS A 53 -1.60 -4.84 -26.07
N GLY A 54 -1.40 -6.05 -25.55
CA GLY A 54 -1.35 -6.30 -24.11
C GLY A 54 -0.39 -5.35 -23.40
N ILE A 55 -0.75 -4.93 -22.18
CA ILE A 55 0.05 -4.02 -21.37
C ILE A 55 1.07 -4.86 -20.59
N THR A 56 2.35 -4.55 -20.74
CA THR A 56 3.41 -5.30 -20.05
C THR A 56 3.43 -5.02 -18.55
N LEU A 57 3.92 -5.98 -17.77
CA LEU A 57 4.11 -5.81 -16.32
C LEU A 57 4.91 -4.56 -15.96
N GLY A 58 5.96 -4.27 -16.73
CA GLY A 58 6.80 -3.08 -16.53
C GLY A 58 6.01 -1.79 -16.71
N THR A 59 5.13 -1.74 -17.72
CA THR A 59 4.23 -0.60 -17.94
C THR A 59 3.24 -0.46 -16.79
N LEU A 60 2.64 -1.57 -16.34
CA LEU A 60 1.73 -1.58 -15.20
C LEU A 60 2.39 -1.11 -13.89
N ARG A 61 3.62 -1.55 -13.62
CA ARG A 61 4.41 -1.07 -12.47
C ARG A 61 4.75 0.42 -12.58
N ALA A 62 4.98 0.93 -13.78
CA ALA A 62 5.25 2.35 -14.01
C ALA A 62 4.01 3.21 -13.78
N LEU A 63 2.82 2.72 -14.14
CA LEU A 63 1.55 3.42 -13.98
C LEU A 63 1.01 3.35 -12.54
N ASN A 64 0.98 2.15 -11.95
CA ASN A 64 0.27 1.89 -10.70
C ASN A 64 1.22 1.65 -9.50
N GLY A 65 2.53 1.62 -9.75
CA GLY A 65 3.55 1.34 -8.75
C GLY A 65 3.86 -0.15 -8.57
N VAL A 66 5.02 -0.44 -7.98
CA VAL A 66 5.56 -1.80 -7.85
C VAL A 66 4.75 -2.68 -6.89
N GLY A 67 4.08 -2.07 -5.91
CA GLY A 67 3.32 -2.79 -4.88
C GLY A 67 1.97 -3.31 -5.35
N CYS A 68 1.33 -2.63 -6.32
CA CYS A 68 -0.01 -2.96 -6.79
C CYS A 68 -0.18 -2.68 -8.29
N PRO A 69 0.57 -3.38 -9.17
CA PRO A 69 0.63 -3.03 -10.59
C PRO A 69 -0.71 -3.21 -11.32
N PHE A 70 -1.66 -3.98 -10.80
CA PHE A 70 -2.92 -4.31 -11.47
C PHE A 70 -4.11 -3.45 -11.02
N PHE A 71 -3.94 -2.62 -10.00
CA PHE A 71 -5.00 -1.77 -9.48
C PHE A 71 -5.03 -0.46 -10.27
N LYS A 72 -6.14 -0.15 -10.95
CA LYS A 72 -6.42 1.24 -11.28
C LYS A 72 -6.79 1.92 -9.98
N VAL A 73 -5.93 2.82 -9.49
CA VAL A 73 -6.35 3.72 -8.42
C VAL A 73 -7.42 4.61 -9.04
N ASP A 74 -8.69 4.29 -8.81
CA ASP A 74 -9.76 5.22 -9.13
C ASP A 74 -9.52 6.49 -8.30
N GLU A 75 -9.75 7.69 -8.86
CA GLU A 75 -9.52 8.97 -8.15
C GLU A 75 -10.19 9.00 -6.76
N LYS A 76 -11.30 8.28 -6.60
CA LYS A 76 -12.00 8.13 -5.32
C LYS A 76 -11.19 7.37 -4.28
N ASP A 77 -10.50 6.32 -4.68
CA ASP A 77 -9.64 5.54 -3.79
C ASP A 77 -8.42 6.36 -3.39
N GLU A 78 -7.85 7.15 -4.31
CA GLU A 78 -6.75 8.06 -4.01
C GLU A 78 -7.14 9.08 -2.93
N ILE A 79 -8.32 9.69 -3.07
CA ILE A 79 -8.88 10.62 -2.07
C ILE A 79 -9.09 9.92 -0.72
N GLU A 80 -9.58 8.68 -0.71
CA GLU A 80 -9.77 7.93 0.54
C GLU A 80 -8.43 7.54 1.20
N PHE A 81 -7.45 7.11 0.42
CA PHE A 81 -6.11 6.81 0.90
C PHE A 81 -5.43 8.04 1.50
N GLU A 82 -5.53 9.18 0.81
CA GLU A 82 -4.96 10.44 1.26
C GLU A 82 -5.64 10.94 2.55
N LYS A 83 -6.97 10.76 2.67
CA LYS A 83 -7.69 11.05 3.91
C LYS A 83 -7.21 10.17 5.06
N LYS A 84 -7.12 8.85 4.87
CA LYS A 84 -6.61 7.90 5.88
C LYS A 84 -5.16 8.18 6.27
N ARG A 85 -4.35 8.69 5.33
CA ARG A 85 -2.97 9.09 5.58
C ARG A 85 -2.92 10.31 6.52
N ARG A 86 -3.66 11.39 6.21
CA ARG A 86 -3.73 12.57 7.08
C ARG A 86 -4.27 12.26 8.48
N GLU A 87 -5.26 11.37 8.58
CA GLU A 87 -5.77 10.93 9.88
C GLU A 87 -4.70 10.21 10.71
N ARG A 88 -3.84 9.40 10.08
CA ARG A 88 -2.71 8.76 10.74
C ARG A 88 -1.63 9.76 11.15
N GLU A 89 -1.31 10.73 10.28
CA GLU A 89 -0.35 11.80 10.58
C GLU A 89 -0.80 12.64 11.78
N LYS A 90 -2.08 13.03 11.83
CA LYS A 90 -2.66 13.74 13.00
C LYS A 90 -2.60 12.92 14.28
N LYS A 91 -2.89 11.61 14.20
CA LYS A 91 -2.76 10.72 15.36
C LYS A 91 -1.32 10.61 15.82
N MET A 92 -0.37 10.54 14.89
CA MET A 92 1.05 10.49 15.22
C MET A 92 1.49 11.78 15.92
N GLU A 93 1.11 12.94 15.39
CA GLU A 93 1.42 14.24 15.99
C GLU A 93 0.86 14.38 17.43
N SER A 94 -0.38 13.90 17.66
CA SER A 94 -0.96 13.84 19.01
C SER A 94 -0.14 12.95 19.96
N ILE A 95 0.27 11.77 19.50
CA ILE A 95 1.07 10.83 20.29
C ILE A 95 2.45 11.43 20.60
N GLU A 96 3.09 12.10 19.64
CA GLU A 96 4.38 12.77 19.86
C GLU A 96 4.28 13.90 20.89
N LYS A 97 3.17 14.64 20.89
CA LYS A 97 2.90 15.65 21.91
C LYS A 97 2.74 15.02 23.30
N GLU A 98 1.93 13.96 23.42
CA GLU A 98 1.74 13.23 24.68
C GLU A 98 3.06 12.66 25.21
N ILE A 99 3.89 12.08 24.34
CA ILE A 99 5.23 11.60 24.70
C ILE A 99 6.10 12.75 25.26
N THR A 100 6.01 13.93 24.68
CA THR A 100 6.78 15.10 25.11
C THR A 100 6.34 15.59 26.49
N GLU A 101 5.03 15.66 26.75
CA GLU A 101 4.46 16.03 28.05
C GLU A 101 4.83 15.01 29.15
N LEU A 102 4.80 13.72 28.82
CA LEU A 102 5.24 12.65 29.72
C LEU A 102 6.73 12.76 30.07
N ARG A 103 7.59 13.10 29.10
CA ARG A 103 9.03 13.33 29.33
C ARG A 103 9.27 14.49 30.29
N GLN A 104 8.58 15.61 30.09
CA GLN A 104 8.70 16.77 31.00
C GLN A 104 8.26 16.42 32.42
N SER A 105 7.16 15.68 32.55
CA SER A 105 6.66 15.22 33.85
C SER A 105 7.66 14.26 34.54
N HIS A 106 8.25 13.35 33.77
CA HIS A 106 9.28 12.43 34.26
C HIS A 106 10.53 13.17 34.77
N ASP A 107 11.00 14.19 34.04
CA ASP A 107 12.16 14.99 34.46
C ASP A 107 11.87 15.79 35.73
N ALA A 108 10.64 16.31 35.88
CA ALA A 108 10.20 16.96 37.11
C ALA A 108 10.21 15.98 38.30
N ILE A 109 9.72 14.75 38.11
CA ILE A 109 9.74 13.70 39.14
C ILE A 109 11.19 13.38 39.55
N ILE A 110 12.11 13.23 38.59
CA ILE A 110 13.53 13.00 38.88
C ILE A 110 14.10 14.16 39.71
N SER A 111 13.78 15.40 39.35
CA SER A 111 14.24 16.57 40.11
C SER A 111 13.70 16.60 41.53
N ILE A 112 12.44 16.20 41.74
CA ILE A 112 11.83 16.11 43.08
C ILE A 112 12.51 15.01 43.89
N LYS A 113 12.73 13.83 43.30
CA LYS A 113 13.37 12.69 43.95
C LYS A 113 14.78 13.05 44.45
N LYS A 114 15.58 13.71 43.61
CA LYS A 114 16.91 14.23 43.99
C LYS A 114 16.86 15.23 45.16
N LYS A 115 15.78 16.01 45.30
CA LYS A 115 15.62 16.93 46.43
C LYS A 115 15.26 16.19 47.71
N ILE A 116 14.40 15.17 47.62
CA ILE A 116 14.04 14.31 48.76
C ILE A 116 15.29 13.59 49.28
N ASP A 117 16.07 12.95 48.40
CA ASP A 117 17.29 12.22 48.78
C ASP A 117 18.31 13.12 49.52
N ARG A 118 18.38 14.42 49.18
CA ARG A 118 19.23 15.40 49.88
C ARG A 118 18.72 15.73 51.28
N ILE A 119 17.42 15.92 51.43
CA ILE A 119 16.82 16.19 52.74
C ILE A 119 17.02 14.99 53.66
N GLU A 120 16.82 13.77 53.15
CA GLU A 120 17.00 12.53 53.92
C GLU A 120 18.45 12.26 54.34
N THR A 121 19.44 12.87 53.67
CA THR A 121 20.86 12.73 54.03
C THR A 121 21.37 13.83 54.96
N GLU A 122 20.63 14.93 55.10
CA GLU A 122 20.94 16.05 56.01
C GLU A 122 20.25 15.95 57.39
N VAL A 123 19.34 14.99 57.56
CA VAL A 123 18.64 14.65 58.83
C VAL A 123 19.31 13.44 59.48
#